data_AF-A0A3D1ZIW0-F1
#
_entry.id   AF-A0A3D1ZIW0-F1
#
_cell.length_a   1.000
_cell.length_b   1.000
_cell.length_c   1.000
_cell.angle_alpha   90.00
_cell.angle_beta   90.00
_cell.angle_gamma   90.00
#
_symmetry.space_group_name_H-M   'P 1'
#
loop_
_entity.id
_entity.type
_entity.pdbx_description
1 polymer ?
#
loop_
_entity_poly.entity_id
_entity_poly.type
_entity_poly.pdbx_seq_one_letter_code
_entity_poly.pdbx_strand_id
1 'polypeptide(L)' 'MNALKFDSEEIALIDNVFYLHAPDGIGRSKLAARVERLLGVGATARNWRTVSKIGEMARGVS' A
#
# COMPACT_ATOMS: atom_id res chain seq x y z
N MET A 1 -9.37 1.82 10.91
CA MET A 1 -8.45 1.06 10.04
C MET A 1 -8.10 -0.32 10.60
N ASN A 2 -7.72 -0.45 11.88
CA ASN A 2 -7.39 -1.76 12.49
C ASN A 2 -8.51 -2.80 12.52
N ALA A 3 -9.78 -2.40 12.50
CA ALA A 3 -10.91 -3.35 12.51
C ALA A 3 -11.19 -4.04 11.16
N LEU A 4 -10.52 -3.62 10.07
CA LEU A 4 -10.73 -4.14 8.71
C LEU A 4 -9.55 -4.94 8.16
N LYS A 5 -8.42 -4.94 8.88
CA LYS A 5 -7.24 -5.70 8.52
C LYS A 5 -7.40 -7.15 9.00
N PHE A 6 -6.91 -8.11 8.25
CA PHE A 6 -6.69 -9.45 8.79
C PHE A 6 -5.57 -9.41 9.85
N ASP A 7 -5.53 -10.36 10.77
CA ASP A 7 -4.48 -10.42 11.79
C ASP A 7 -3.07 -10.50 11.17
N SER A 8 -2.97 -11.14 9.99
CA SER A 8 -1.77 -11.26 9.18
C SER A 8 -1.39 -9.98 8.42
N GLU A 9 -2.28 -8.98 8.35
CA GLU A 9 -2.02 -7.74 7.64
C GLU A 9 -1.40 -6.68 8.56
N GLU A 10 -0.39 -6.00 8.04
CA GLU A 10 0.26 -4.88 8.70
C GLU A 10 0.07 -3.61 7.89
N ILE A 11 -0.12 -2.49 8.59
CA ILE A 11 -0.25 -1.18 7.99
C ILE A 11 0.70 -0.20 8.64
N ALA A 12 1.26 0.69 7.82
CA ALA A 12 2.00 1.83 8.28
C ALA A 12 1.57 3.06 7.47
N LEU A 13 1.33 4.17 8.15
CA LEU A 13 1.14 5.46 7.52
C LEU A 13 2.36 6.32 7.87
N ILE A 14 3.14 6.66 6.87
CA ILE A 14 4.33 7.50 7.02
C ILE A 14 4.16 8.68 6.08
N ASP A 15 4.13 9.88 6.64
CA ASP A 15 3.81 11.12 5.94
C ASP A 15 2.52 11.00 5.12
N ASN A 16 2.64 11.01 3.79
CA ASN A 16 1.53 10.93 2.84
C ASN A 16 1.45 9.55 2.14
N VAL A 17 2.16 8.54 2.66
CA VAL A 17 2.24 7.20 2.06
C VAL A 17 1.62 6.16 2.99
N PHE A 18 0.65 5.43 2.45
CA PHE A 18 0.03 4.30 3.11
C PHE A 18 0.67 2.99 2.63
N TYR A 19 1.33 2.28 3.55
CA TYR A 19 1.89 0.96 3.32
C TYR A 19 0.94 -0.10 3.84
N LEU A 20 0.66 -1.10 3.01
CA LEU A 20 -0.11 -2.28 3.36
C LEU A 20 0.70 -3.53 3.01
N HIS A 21 1.04 -4.30 4.03
CA HIS A 21 1.61 -5.62 3.89
C HIS A 21 0.49 -6.65 4.06
N ALA A 22 0.12 -7.30 2.95
CA ALA A 22 -0.94 -8.30 2.90
C ALA A 22 -0.35 -9.67 2.46
N PRO A 23 0.19 -10.47 3.39
CA PRO A 23 0.89 -11.73 3.07
C PRO A 23 -0.05 -12.78 2.47
N ASP A 24 -1.33 -12.79 2.84
CA ASP A 24 -2.35 -13.69 2.28
C ASP A 24 -2.87 -13.26 0.90
N GLY A 25 -2.31 -12.16 0.37
CA GLY A 25 -2.60 -11.61 -0.94
C GLY A 25 -3.48 -10.35 -0.89
N ILE A 26 -3.02 -9.30 -1.57
CA ILE A 26 -3.69 -8.00 -1.62
C ILE A 26 -5.13 -8.06 -2.17
N GLY A 27 -5.42 -8.98 -3.10
CA GLY A 27 -6.75 -9.13 -3.69
C GLY A 27 -7.82 -9.67 -2.73
N ARG A 28 -7.41 -10.27 -1.62
CA ARG A 28 -8.31 -10.75 -0.57
C ARG A 28 -8.48 -9.72 0.55
N SER A 29 -7.64 -8.69 0.58
CA SER A 29 -7.64 -7.66 1.60
C SER A 29 -8.88 -6.76 1.50
N LYS A 30 -9.77 -6.85 2.49
CA LYS A 30 -10.91 -5.92 2.63
C LYS A 30 -10.44 -4.49 2.91
N LEU A 31 -9.26 -4.35 3.51
CA LEU A 31 -8.64 -3.07 3.76
C LEU A 31 -8.13 -2.44 2.47
N ALA A 32 -7.39 -3.18 1.63
CA ALA A 32 -6.94 -2.68 0.32
C ALA A 32 -8.13 -2.21 -0.55
N ALA A 33 -9.21 -3.00 -0.57
CA ALA A 33 -10.40 -2.67 -1.36
C ALA A 33 -11.15 -1.41 -0.87
N ARG A 34 -10.93 -0.97 0.38
CA ARG A 34 -11.64 0.16 0.98
C ARG A 34 -10.74 1.35 1.29
N VAL A 35 -9.42 1.22 1.09
CA VAL A 35 -8.44 2.19 1.57
C VAL A 35 -8.63 3.58 0.96
N GLU A 36 -8.88 3.69 -0.35
CA GLU A 36 -9.14 4.99 -0.99
C GLU A 36 -10.34 5.70 -0.36
N ARG A 37 -11.45 4.97 -0.18
CA ARG A 37 -12.65 5.51 0.46
C ARG A 37 -12.40 5.90 1.92
N LEU A 38 -11.58 5.13 2.64
CA LEU A 38 -11.24 5.40 4.03
C LEU A 38 -10.30 6.60 4.18
N LEU A 39 -9.39 6.80 3.22
CA LEU A 39 -8.48 7.94 3.18
C LEU A 39 -9.17 9.21 2.65
N GLY A 40 -10.31 9.08 1.96
CA GLY A 40 -11.08 10.21 1.45
C GLY A 40 -10.39 10.98 0.31
N VAL A 41 -9.30 10.42 -0.21
CA VAL A 41 -8.49 10.97 -1.30
C VAL A 41 -8.27 9.91 -2.37
N GLY A 42 -8.19 10.34 -3.63
CA GLY A 42 -7.76 9.44 -4.71
C GLY A 42 -6.33 8.98 -4.45
N ALA A 43 -6.13 7.68 -4.36
CA ALA A 43 -4.82 7.10 -4.02
C ALA A 43 -4.37 6.16 -5.13
N THR A 44 -3.12 6.32 -5.55
CA THR A 44 -2.53 5.43 -6.55
C THR A 44 -1.85 4.25 -5.86
N ALA A 45 -2.46 3.07 -5.94
CA ALA A 45 -1.81 1.84 -5.48
C ALA A 45 -0.69 1.42 -6.44
N ARG A 46 0.48 1.10 -5.89
CA ARG A 46 1.63 0.53 -6.60
C ARG A 46 2.21 -0.60 -5.75
N ASN A 47 2.60 -1.69 -6.40
CA ASN A 47 3.32 -2.76 -5.71
C ASN A 47 4.77 -2.32 -5.41
N TRP A 48 5.42 -3.03 -4.48
CA TRP A 48 6.79 -2.71 -4.08
C TRP A 48 7.79 -2.74 -5.24
N ARG A 49 7.68 -3.71 -6.17
CA ARG A 49 8.59 -3.80 -7.34
C ARG A 49 8.52 -2.54 -8.20
N THR A 50 7.32 -2.02 -8.44
CA THR A 50 7.12 -0.78 -9.19
C THR A 50 7.70 0.41 -8.44
N VAL A 51 7.49 0.51 -7.12
CA VAL A 51 8.07 1.57 -6.28
C VAL A 51 9.60 1.51 -6.30
N SER A 52 10.19 0.32 -6.17
CA SER A 52 11.64 0.12 -6.28
C SER A 52 12.16 0.58 -7.63
N LYS A 53 11.49 0.19 -8.73
CA LYS A 53 11.95 0.56 -10.08
C LYS A 53 11.84 2.06 -10.35
N ILE A 54 10.76 2.70 -9.90
CA ILE A 54 10.64 4.17 -9.95
C ILE A 54 11.76 4.82 -9.13
N GLY A 55 12.07 4.28 -7.95
CA GLY A 55 13.17 4.76 -7.13
C GLY A 55 14.55 4.62 -7.78
N GLU A 56 14.82 3.51 -8.47
CA GLU A 56 16.02 3.33 -9.29
C GLU A 56 16.13 4.39 -10.39
N MET A 57 15.04 4.56 -11.17
CA MET A 57 14.98 5.54 -12.25
C MET A 57 15.17 6.97 -11.73
N ALA A 58 14.53 7.32 -10.61
CA ALA A 58 14.65 8.63 -9.99
C ALA A 58 16.05 8.93 -9.44
N ARG A 59 16.78 7.89 -8.99
CA ARG A 59 18.18 8.01 -8.55
C ARG A 59 19.19 8.02 -9.70
N GLY A 60 18.75 7.79 -10.94
CA GLY A 60 19.64 7.71 -12.10
C GLY A 60 20.55 6.47 -12.10
N VAL A 61 20.20 5.44 -11.32
CA VAL A 61 20.93 4.16 -11.29
C VAL A 61 20.22 3.25 -12.29
N SER A 62 20.73 3.21 -13.52
CA SER A 62 20.22 2.36 -14.62
C SER A 62 21.18 1.21 -14.89
#